data_AF-A0A8T1V8Z9-F1
#
_entry.id   AF-A0A8T1V8Z9-F1
#
_cell.length_a   1.000
_cell.length_b   1.000
_cell.length_c   1.000
_cell.angle_alpha   90.00
_cell.angle_beta   90.00
_cell.angle_gamma   90.00
#
_symmetry.space_group_name_H-M   'P 1'
#
loop_
_entity.id
_entity.type
_entity.pdbx_description
1 polymer ?
#
loop_
_entity_poly.entity_id
_entity_poly.type
_entity_poly.pdbx_seq_one_letter_code
_entity_poly.pdbx_strand_id
1 'polypeptide(L)'
;MALLPLLIALLATACAPSEAKCVMTQTCVNPGNVPDYDKCIPEAHKEPVDAQPMTGGGWPTVIGGGNCTSATDCNGQGQCVNGACTCRKDGMAAGPHCDQFAIQCPAYQDSACCSWQQNQAMAENFKLLASVFAKNSAGGCDACAANLMNLWCGLVCSPKQDQFMQMAHAWPSTNYRPDPMTGAEKVKVLDLDVALAKDLTCAIFDSCKNTAMASMAAAMKSSLGFLNYQMQVGAVGHGEYITMQFNASKDKSFDRDVLKCSNYSEVAETRATLPAQAQLLESIASKSTDDKQCPCGACRATCDAHTSGGSHIHVVDDPISVFSGFSTKLVAAAYGLLVILAFSWSKWKNQ
;
A
#
# COMPACT_ATOMS: atom_id res chain seq x y z
N MET A 1 -26.15 -50.82 -19.16
CA MET A 1 -26.54 -49.66 -18.34
C MET A 1 -25.91 -49.76 -16.95
N ALA A 2 -24.59 -49.59 -16.82
CA ALA A 2 -23.89 -49.68 -15.52
C ALA A 2 -22.60 -48.84 -15.46
N LEU A 3 -22.45 -47.81 -16.31
CA LEU A 3 -21.23 -46.99 -16.38
C LEU A 3 -21.43 -45.54 -15.88
N LEU A 4 -22.67 -45.16 -15.56
CA LEU A 4 -23.00 -43.81 -15.11
C LEU A 4 -22.65 -43.50 -13.64
N PRO A 5 -22.75 -44.43 -12.66
CA PRO A 5 -22.49 -44.07 -11.26
C PRO A 5 -21.00 -43.99 -10.92
N LEU A 6 -20.10 -44.58 -11.73
CA LEU A 6 -18.66 -44.50 -11.52
C LEU A 6 -18.08 -43.13 -11.94
N LEU A 7 -18.67 -42.48 -12.96
CA LEU A 7 -18.20 -41.17 -13.42
C LEU A 7 -18.56 -40.05 -12.43
N ILE A 8 -19.68 -40.19 -11.71
CA ILE A 8 -20.11 -39.22 -10.69
C ILE A 8 -19.26 -39.33 -9.42
N ALA A 9 -18.78 -40.53 -9.07
CA ALA A 9 -17.88 -40.72 -7.94
C ALA A 9 -16.45 -40.19 -8.19
N LEU A 10 -15.98 -40.18 -9.44
CA LEU A 10 -14.65 -39.66 -9.82
C LEU A 10 -14.60 -38.13 -9.97
N LEU A 11 -15.75 -37.45 -10.13
CA LEU A 11 -15.83 -35.99 -10.18
C LEU A 11 -15.93 -35.34 -8.79
N ALA A 12 -16.19 -36.10 -7.73
CA ALA A 12 -16.29 -35.60 -6.37
C ALA A 12 -14.94 -35.52 -5.63
N THR A 13 -13.85 -36.06 -6.20
CA THR A 13 -12.52 -36.12 -5.56
C THR A 13 -11.54 -35.03 -6.00
N ALA A 14 -11.98 -34.03 -6.77
CA ALA A 14 -11.12 -32.97 -7.31
C ALA A 14 -11.50 -31.57 -6.80
N CYS A 15 -11.74 -31.43 -5.50
CA CYS A 15 -11.66 -30.15 -4.78
C CYS A 15 -11.42 -30.46 -3.30
N ALA A 16 -10.25 -31.00 -2.97
CA ALA A 16 -9.73 -30.73 -1.64
C ALA A 16 -9.62 -29.20 -1.55
N PRO A 17 -10.33 -28.52 -0.63
CA PRO A 17 -10.09 -27.11 -0.42
C PRO A 17 -8.60 -26.98 -0.14
N SER A 18 -7.90 -26.22 -0.98
CA SER A 18 -6.51 -25.87 -0.77
C SER A 18 -6.40 -25.35 0.66
N GLU A 19 -5.88 -26.17 1.57
CA GLU A 19 -5.78 -25.83 2.99
C GLU A 19 -5.05 -24.49 3.09
N ALA A 20 -5.73 -23.50 3.65
CA ALA A 20 -5.19 -22.18 3.83
C ALA A 20 -4.17 -22.24 4.96
N LYS A 21 -2.89 -21.94 4.68
CA LYS A 21 -1.85 -21.97 5.72
C LYS A 21 -1.05 -20.67 5.82
N CYS A 22 -0.67 -20.37 7.05
CA CYS A 22 0.08 -19.21 7.49
C CYS A 22 1.56 -19.54 7.57
N VAL A 23 2.39 -18.68 6.98
CA VAL A 23 3.85 -18.89 6.91
C VAL A 23 4.57 -18.14 8.00
N MET A 24 4.03 -17.01 8.44
CA MET A 24 4.61 -16.17 9.47
C MET A 24 3.55 -15.59 10.40
N THR A 25 3.98 -15.25 11.61
CA THR A 25 3.20 -14.50 12.58
C THR A 25 4.11 -13.55 13.35
N GLN A 26 3.55 -12.72 14.21
CA GLN A 26 4.27 -11.89 15.17
C GLN A 26 3.39 -11.72 16.39
N THR A 27 3.90 -12.00 17.58
CA THR A 27 3.08 -12.09 18.81
C THR A 27 3.45 -11.04 19.86
N CYS A 28 4.30 -10.09 19.50
CA CYS A 28 4.84 -9.05 20.36
C CYS A 28 4.33 -7.67 19.92
N VAL A 29 4.37 -6.70 20.82
CA VAL A 29 4.11 -5.29 20.52
C VAL A 29 5.35 -4.49 20.94
N ASN A 30 5.75 -3.52 20.12
CA ASN A 30 6.80 -2.56 20.47
C ASN A 30 6.21 -1.19 20.82
N PRO A 31 5.71 -0.99 22.06
CA PRO A 31 5.09 0.28 22.44
C PRO A 31 6.11 1.42 22.47
N GLY A 32 5.80 2.51 21.77
CA GLY A 32 6.63 3.73 21.78
C GLY A 32 7.81 3.71 20.81
N ASN A 33 7.86 2.75 19.88
CA ASN A 33 8.87 2.67 18.82
C ASN A 33 10.30 2.57 19.37
N VAL A 34 10.49 1.90 20.50
CA VAL A 34 11.81 1.66 21.08
C VAL A 34 12.36 0.37 20.48
N PRO A 35 13.36 0.39 19.60
CA PRO A 35 13.77 -0.83 18.90
C PRO A 35 14.17 -1.96 19.87
N ASP A 36 13.46 -3.09 19.81
CA ASP A 36 13.80 -4.32 20.55
C ASP A 36 14.20 -5.39 19.53
N TYR A 37 15.50 -5.55 19.34
CA TYR A 37 16.12 -6.35 18.28
C TYR A 37 16.02 -7.86 18.45
N ASP A 38 15.56 -8.32 19.62
CA ASP A 38 15.56 -9.73 20.00
C ASP A 38 14.19 -10.23 20.48
N LYS A 39 13.34 -9.39 21.08
CA LYS A 39 12.07 -9.83 21.68
C LYS A 39 10.86 -9.65 20.81
N CYS A 40 10.91 -8.73 19.84
CA CYS A 40 9.79 -8.49 18.95
C CYS A 40 10.23 -8.65 17.51
N ILE A 41 10.10 -9.87 16.99
CA ILE A 41 10.51 -10.25 15.64
C ILE A 41 9.40 -11.12 15.03
N PRO A 42 9.10 -11.01 13.72
CA PRO A 42 8.21 -11.93 13.04
C PRO A 42 8.80 -13.33 13.09
N GLU A 43 7.98 -14.27 13.49
CA GLU A 43 8.33 -15.68 13.56
C GLU A 43 7.80 -16.37 12.32
N ALA A 44 8.72 -16.97 11.55
CA ALA A 44 8.30 -17.96 10.57
C ALA A 44 7.90 -19.25 11.26
N HIS A 45 6.80 -19.84 10.82
CA HIS A 45 6.41 -21.17 11.26
C HIS A 45 7.33 -22.21 10.62
N LYS A 46 7.77 -23.19 11.42
CA LYS A 46 8.54 -24.34 10.93
C LYS A 46 7.74 -25.12 9.88
N GLU A 47 6.46 -25.27 10.13
CA GLU A 47 5.46 -25.84 9.23
C GLU A 47 4.28 -24.87 9.17
N PRO A 48 3.73 -24.57 7.98
CA PRO A 48 2.61 -23.63 7.87
C PRO A 48 1.42 -24.04 8.75
N VAL A 49 0.84 -23.08 9.46
CA VAL A 49 -0.26 -23.32 10.43
C VAL A 49 -1.61 -22.85 9.91
N ASP A 50 -2.70 -23.35 10.47
CA ASP A 50 -4.04 -22.97 10.02
C ASP A 50 -4.38 -21.52 10.42
N ALA A 51 -5.02 -20.81 9.48
CA ALA A 51 -5.54 -19.47 9.72
C ALA A 51 -6.62 -19.45 10.81
N GLN A 52 -6.67 -18.36 11.58
CA GLN A 52 -7.58 -18.18 12.72
C GLN A 52 -8.46 -16.95 12.53
N PRO A 53 -9.71 -16.95 13.03
CA PRO A 53 -10.56 -15.77 13.00
C PRO A 53 -9.99 -14.65 13.89
N MET A 54 -10.20 -13.40 13.49
CA MET A 54 -9.83 -12.19 14.25
C MET A 54 -10.80 -11.94 15.42
N THR A 55 -10.87 -12.90 16.35
CA THR A 55 -11.79 -12.89 17.49
C THR A 55 -11.07 -13.31 18.77
N GLY A 56 -11.64 -12.98 19.93
CA GLY A 56 -11.07 -13.32 21.24
C GLY A 56 -10.18 -12.22 21.83
N GLY A 57 -9.31 -12.59 22.77
CA GLY A 57 -8.49 -11.64 23.52
C GLY A 57 -7.54 -10.83 22.63
N GLY A 58 -7.60 -9.50 22.73
CA GLY A 58 -6.78 -8.56 21.94
C GLY A 58 -7.45 -8.04 20.67
N TRP A 59 -8.47 -8.73 20.15
CA TRP A 59 -9.28 -8.26 19.01
C TRP A 59 -10.49 -7.44 19.47
N PRO A 60 -10.86 -6.38 18.75
CA PRO A 60 -12.02 -5.57 19.11
C PRO A 60 -13.33 -6.32 18.83
N THR A 61 -14.17 -6.47 19.86
CA THR A 61 -15.51 -7.05 19.72
C THR A 61 -16.59 -6.02 19.42
N VAL A 62 -16.33 -4.75 19.78
CA VAL A 62 -17.23 -3.61 19.58
C VAL A 62 -16.42 -2.35 19.26
N ILE A 63 -17.10 -1.32 18.73
CA ILE A 63 -16.51 0.01 18.55
C ILE A 63 -17.25 0.97 19.47
N GLY A 64 -16.61 1.36 20.58
CA GLY A 64 -17.20 2.20 21.62
C GLY A 64 -18.32 1.50 22.41
N GLY A 65 -19.09 2.30 23.14
CA GLY A 65 -20.27 1.86 23.90
C GLY A 65 -20.01 1.46 25.35
N GLY A 66 -18.75 1.47 25.81
CA GLY A 66 -18.41 1.28 27.23
C GLY A 66 -18.88 2.44 28.10
N ASN A 67 -19.27 2.15 29.34
CA ASN A 67 -19.76 3.18 30.25
C ASN A 67 -18.65 4.16 30.63
N CYS A 68 -18.95 5.45 30.70
CA CYS A 68 -17.98 6.48 31.07
C CYS A 68 -18.63 7.58 31.91
N THR A 69 -17.80 8.24 32.70
CA THR A 69 -18.12 9.48 33.43
C THR A 69 -17.37 10.67 32.85
N SER A 70 -16.20 10.41 32.27
CA SER A 70 -15.32 11.42 31.69
C SER A 70 -14.59 10.88 30.46
N ALA A 71 -13.96 11.76 29.68
CA ALA A 71 -13.22 11.35 28.48
C ALA A 71 -11.98 10.48 28.78
N THR A 72 -11.45 10.53 30.01
CA THR A 72 -10.33 9.66 30.41
C THR A 72 -10.72 8.19 30.49
N ASP A 73 -12.01 7.91 30.77
CA ASP A 73 -12.56 6.55 30.76
C ASP A 73 -12.61 5.94 29.35
N CYS A 74 -12.36 6.77 28.32
CA CYS A 74 -12.26 6.37 26.92
C CYS A 74 -10.80 6.43 26.41
N ASN A 75 -9.83 6.23 27.32
CA ASN A 75 -8.38 6.17 27.06
C ASN A 75 -7.78 7.36 26.29
N GLY A 76 -8.44 8.53 26.33
CA GLY A 76 -8.05 9.70 25.54
C GLY A 76 -8.19 9.52 24.02
N GLN A 77 -8.65 8.36 23.56
CA GLN A 77 -8.92 8.05 22.15
C GLN A 77 -10.40 8.19 21.79
N GLY A 78 -11.23 8.64 22.74
CA GLY A 78 -12.65 8.85 22.54
C GLY A 78 -13.21 9.99 23.39
N GLN A 79 -14.50 10.24 23.22
CA GLN A 79 -15.27 11.19 24.02
C GLN A 79 -16.34 10.45 24.81
N CYS A 80 -16.60 10.91 26.04
CA CYS A 80 -17.72 10.41 26.81
C CYS A 80 -18.99 11.20 26.44
N VAL A 81 -19.95 10.52 25.80
CA VAL A 81 -21.20 11.12 25.32
C VAL A 81 -22.36 10.38 25.95
N ASN A 82 -23.21 11.08 26.71
CA ASN A 82 -24.36 10.49 27.41
C ASN A 82 -24.01 9.26 28.27
N GLY A 83 -22.84 9.27 28.91
CA GLY A 83 -22.37 8.15 29.73
C GLY A 83 -21.83 6.95 28.96
N ALA A 84 -21.64 7.05 27.63
CA ALA A 84 -21.04 6.02 26.79
C ALA A 84 -19.83 6.54 25.99
N CYS A 85 -18.79 5.73 25.88
CA CYS A 85 -17.60 6.05 25.10
C CYS A 85 -17.90 6.02 23.61
N THR A 86 -17.57 7.11 22.92
CA THR A 86 -17.57 7.21 21.46
C THR A 86 -16.12 7.34 21.00
N CYS A 87 -15.59 6.31 20.35
CA CYS A 87 -14.20 6.31 19.88
C CYS A 87 -14.00 7.27 18.72
N ARG A 88 -12.77 7.78 18.59
CA ARG A 88 -12.37 8.63 17.48
C ARG A 88 -12.52 7.85 16.17
N LYS A 89 -13.07 8.52 15.16
CA LYS A 89 -13.16 7.98 13.80
C LYS A 89 -11.84 8.20 13.06
N ASP A 90 -10.76 7.62 13.57
CA ASP A 90 -9.42 7.69 12.98
C ASP A 90 -8.92 6.37 12.41
N GLY A 91 -9.79 5.35 12.41
CA GLY A 91 -9.50 4.05 11.81
C GLY A 91 -8.65 3.17 12.71
N MET A 92 -8.22 3.67 13.87
CA MET A 92 -7.37 2.94 14.80
C MET A 92 -8.12 2.60 16.09
N ALA A 93 -8.88 3.52 16.68
CA ALA A 93 -9.50 3.28 17.98
C ALA A 93 -10.74 2.36 17.93
N ALA A 94 -10.78 1.33 18.77
CA ALA A 94 -11.89 0.39 18.93
C ALA A 94 -11.96 -0.16 20.37
N GLY A 95 -12.86 -1.11 20.61
CA GLY A 95 -13.15 -1.62 21.95
C GLY A 95 -14.20 -0.78 22.68
N PRO A 96 -14.76 -1.28 23.79
CA PRO A 96 -15.79 -0.58 24.55
C PRO A 96 -15.30 0.76 25.10
N HIS A 97 -14.02 0.84 25.50
CA HIS A 97 -13.41 2.03 26.10
C HIS A 97 -12.33 2.66 25.22
N CYS A 98 -12.33 2.36 23.91
CA CYS A 98 -11.33 2.89 22.96
C CYS A 98 -9.89 2.52 23.33
N ASP A 99 -9.72 1.33 23.93
CA ASP A 99 -8.46 0.75 24.42
C ASP A 99 -7.85 -0.26 23.45
N GLN A 100 -8.51 -0.55 22.34
CA GLN A 100 -8.12 -1.57 21.37
C GLN A 100 -7.97 -0.98 19.97
N PHE A 101 -7.35 -1.74 19.07
CA PHE A 101 -7.19 -1.34 17.68
C PHE A 101 -8.27 -1.93 16.79
N ALA A 102 -8.92 -1.10 15.96
CA ALA A 102 -9.89 -1.52 14.96
C ALA A 102 -9.27 -2.57 14.03
N ILE A 103 -10.08 -3.53 13.56
CA ILE A 103 -9.65 -4.51 12.57
C ILE A 103 -9.32 -3.79 11.27
N GLN A 104 -8.03 -3.78 10.91
CA GLN A 104 -7.53 -3.07 9.74
C GLN A 104 -7.86 -3.79 8.45
N CYS A 105 -8.00 -5.12 8.46
CA CYS A 105 -8.17 -5.93 7.25
C CYS A 105 -9.46 -6.76 7.32
N PRO A 106 -10.64 -6.11 7.26
CA PRO A 106 -11.93 -6.79 7.47
C PRO A 106 -12.21 -7.90 6.45
N ALA A 107 -11.63 -7.83 5.25
CA ALA A 107 -11.71 -8.91 4.25
C ALA A 107 -11.19 -10.28 4.74
N TYR A 108 -10.38 -10.31 5.79
CA TYR A 108 -9.81 -11.54 6.37
C TYR A 108 -10.33 -11.85 7.78
N GLN A 109 -11.35 -11.13 8.26
CA GLN A 109 -11.80 -11.21 9.66
C GLN A 109 -12.14 -12.63 10.11
N ASP A 110 -12.77 -13.44 9.25
CA ASP A 110 -13.21 -14.79 9.60
C ASP A 110 -12.09 -15.84 9.53
N SER A 111 -10.97 -15.53 8.86
CA SER A 111 -9.86 -16.46 8.65
C SER A 111 -8.60 -15.67 8.23
N ALA A 112 -7.72 -15.42 9.19
CA ALA A 112 -6.51 -14.62 9.02
C ALA A 112 -5.24 -15.31 9.52
N CYS A 113 -4.11 -14.94 8.94
CA CYS A 113 -2.78 -15.32 9.44
C CYS A 113 -2.15 -14.29 10.38
N CYS A 114 -2.75 -13.12 10.49
CA CYS A 114 -2.20 -12.06 11.33
C CYS A 114 -2.74 -12.11 12.75
N SER A 115 -1.90 -11.70 13.70
CA SER A 115 -2.25 -11.53 15.11
C SER A 115 -2.87 -10.15 15.37
N TRP A 116 -3.43 -9.95 16.57
CA TRP A 116 -3.95 -8.64 16.96
C TRP A 116 -2.82 -7.61 17.09
N GLN A 117 -1.60 -8.05 17.43
CA GLN A 117 -0.39 -7.23 17.49
C GLN A 117 0.00 -6.72 16.11
N GLN A 118 -0.02 -7.60 15.09
CA GLN A 118 0.20 -7.22 13.70
C GLN A 118 -0.87 -6.25 13.21
N ASN A 119 -2.12 -6.46 13.63
CA ASN A 119 -3.20 -5.54 13.33
C ASN A 119 -2.98 -4.14 13.93
N GLN A 120 -2.53 -4.06 15.19
CA GLN A 120 -2.14 -2.80 15.81
C GLN A 120 -1.04 -2.09 15.00
N ALA A 121 0.03 -2.80 14.66
CA ALA A 121 1.12 -2.26 13.87
C ALA A 121 0.67 -1.76 12.49
N MET A 122 -0.22 -2.51 11.82
CA MET A 122 -0.82 -2.07 10.56
C MET A 122 -1.67 -0.82 10.73
N ALA A 123 -2.41 -0.67 11.83
CA ALA A 123 -3.25 0.50 12.06
C ALA A 123 -2.41 1.79 12.10
N GLU A 124 -1.30 1.74 12.82
CA GLU A 124 -0.35 2.85 12.93
C GLU A 124 0.34 3.13 11.58
N ASN A 125 0.82 2.08 10.91
CA ASN A 125 1.47 2.18 9.60
C ASN A 125 0.53 2.68 8.50
N PHE A 126 -0.74 2.26 8.49
CA PHE A 126 -1.71 2.71 7.50
C PHE A 126 -2.06 4.17 7.66
N LYS A 127 -2.05 4.71 8.89
CA LYS A 127 -2.19 6.15 9.10
C LYS A 127 -1.04 6.94 8.49
N LEU A 128 0.20 6.46 8.65
CA LEU A 128 1.37 7.05 7.99
C LEU A 128 1.26 6.95 6.47
N LEU A 129 0.92 5.77 5.95
CA LEU A 129 0.74 5.53 4.53
C LEU A 129 -0.32 6.46 3.93
N ALA A 130 -1.46 6.61 4.61
CA ALA A 130 -2.52 7.53 4.20
C ALA A 130 -2.00 8.97 4.10
N SER A 131 -1.22 9.44 5.08
CA SER A 131 -0.70 10.82 5.06
C SER A 131 0.22 11.09 3.85
N VAL A 132 0.91 10.06 3.36
CA VAL A 132 1.91 10.13 2.29
C VAL A 132 1.29 9.95 0.91
N PHE A 133 0.50 8.89 0.73
CA PHE A 133 0.02 8.46 -0.58
C PHE A 133 -1.43 8.83 -0.89
N ALA A 134 -2.26 9.08 0.14
CA ALA A 134 -3.66 9.46 -0.09
C ALA A 134 -3.75 10.92 -0.58
N LYS A 135 -4.95 11.34 -0.99
CA LYS A 135 -5.23 12.70 -1.46
C LYS A 135 -4.81 13.68 -0.37
N ASN A 136 -3.81 14.50 -0.71
CA ASN A 136 -3.22 15.50 0.16
C ASN A 136 -2.80 16.71 -0.68
N SER A 137 -2.36 17.78 -0.03
CA SER A 137 -1.91 19.01 -0.71
C SER A 137 -0.66 18.82 -1.59
N ALA A 138 0.11 17.75 -1.38
CA ALA A 138 1.30 17.46 -2.16
C ALA A 138 0.99 16.74 -3.48
N GLY A 139 -0.20 16.15 -3.66
CA GLY A 139 -0.59 15.45 -4.87
C GLY A 139 -0.58 13.93 -4.73
N GLY A 140 -1.35 13.40 -3.76
CA GLY A 140 -1.61 11.96 -3.61
C GLY A 140 -2.96 11.50 -4.18
N CYS A 141 -3.24 10.21 -4.03
CA CYS A 141 -4.38 9.50 -4.62
C CYS A 141 -4.94 8.44 -3.63
N ASP A 142 -6.21 8.58 -3.24
CA ASP A 142 -6.85 7.67 -2.28
C ASP A 142 -6.92 6.22 -2.78
N ALA A 143 -7.10 6.00 -4.10
CA ALA A 143 -7.05 4.66 -4.70
C ALA A 143 -5.66 4.02 -4.52
N CYS A 144 -4.59 4.78 -4.76
CA CYS A 144 -3.21 4.30 -4.53
C CYS A 144 -3.00 3.89 -3.07
N ALA A 145 -3.39 4.75 -2.12
CA ALA A 145 -3.25 4.45 -0.70
C ALA A 145 -4.05 3.20 -0.30
N ALA A 146 -5.31 3.09 -0.75
CA ALA A 146 -6.13 1.90 -0.49
C ALA A 146 -5.55 0.63 -1.11
N ASN A 147 -5.00 0.70 -2.32
CA ASN A 147 -4.35 -0.42 -3.00
C ASN A 147 -3.11 -0.91 -2.24
N LEU A 148 -2.28 0.01 -1.75
CA LEU A 148 -1.13 -0.32 -0.91
C LEU A 148 -1.56 -0.95 0.43
N MET A 149 -2.57 -0.40 1.10
CA MET A 149 -3.09 -1.00 2.33
C MET A 149 -3.67 -2.40 2.07
N ASN A 150 -4.35 -2.61 0.94
CA ASN A 150 -4.86 -3.91 0.53
C ASN A 150 -3.73 -4.92 0.27
N LEU A 151 -2.65 -4.50 -0.38
CA LEU A 151 -1.46 -5.32 -0.57
C LEU A 151 -0.90 -5.77 0.79
N TRP A 152 -0.71 -4.84 1.73
CA TRP A 152 -0.22 -5.16 3.07
C TRP A 152 -1.16 -6.08 3.84
N CYS A 153 -2.47 -5.83 3.80
CA CYS A 153 -3.46 -6.74 4.37
C CYS A 153 -3.35 -8.15 3.77
N GLY A 154 -3.14 -8.26 2.45
CA GLY A 154 -2.96 -9.54 1.78
C GLY A 154 -1.69 -10.27 2.21
N LEU A 155 -0.57 -9.57 2.25
CA LEU A 155 0.72 -10.16 2.63
C LEU A 155 0.73 -10.61 4.10
N VAL A 156 0.12 -9.83 4.98
CA VAL A 156 0.18 -10.06 6.44
C VAL A 156 -0.95 -10.95 6.94
N CYS A 157 -2.17 -10.80 6.42
CA CYS A 157 -3.36 -11.49 6.96
C CYS A 157 -3.96 -12.56 6.05
N SER A 158 -3.57 -12.67 4.77
CA SER A 158 -4.21 -13.67 3.87
C SER A 158 -4.09 -15.07 4.45
N PRO A 159 -5.18 -15.86 4.48
CA PRO A 159 -5.14 -17.22 5.00
C PRO A 159 -4.34 -18.18 4.09
N LYS A 160 -3.94 -17.74 2.90
CA LYS A 160 -3.27 -18.56 1.87
C LYS A 160 -1.80 -18.14 1.67
N GLN A 161 -1.14 -17.66 2.73
CA GLN A 161 0.25 -17.20 2.64
C GLN A 161 1.17 -18.25 2.04
N ASP A 162 1.01 -19.52 2.39
CA ASP A 162 1.83 -20.64 1.91
C ASP A 162 1.83 -20.80 0.38
N GLN A 163 0.79 -20.32 -0.29
CA GLN A 163 0.63 -20.39 -1.75
C GLN A 163 1.52 -19.41 -2.49
N PHE A 164 1.90 -18.30 -1.87
CA PHE A 164 2.67 -17.23 -2.51
C PHE A 164 3.87 -16.75 -1.69
N MET A 165 4.06 -17.25 -0.48
CA MET A 165 5.13 -16.86 0.43
C MET A 165 5.91 -18.09 0.89
N GLN A 166 7.21 -17.95 1.07
CA GLN A 166 8.09 -18.95 1.68
C GLN A 166 9.28 -18.26 2.35
N MET A 167 9.93 -18.94 3.29
CA MET A 167 11.22 -18.46 3.81
C MET A 167 12.27 -18.49 2.71
N ALA A 168 13.04 -17.41 2.59
CA ALA A 168 14.19 -17.36 1.67
C ALA A 168 15.32 -18.31 2.12
N HIS A 169 15.34 -18.68 3.41
CA HIS A 169 16.35 -19.55 4.01
C HIS A 169 15.70 -20.67 4.81
N ALA A 170 16.48 -21.74 5.04
CA ALA A 170 16.03 -22.87 5.84
C ALA A 170 15.68 -22.43 7.27
N TRP A 171 14.63 -23.02 7.84
CA TRP A 171 14.27 -22.81 9.23
C TRP A 171 15.37 -23.35 10.17
N PRO A 172 15.66 -22.68 11.30
CA PRO A 172 15.09 -21.42 11.77
C PRO A 172 15.66 -20.19 11.04
N SER A 173 14.90 -19.09 10.97
CA SER A 173 15.45 -17.81 10.46
C SER A 173 16.60 -17.37 11.36
N THR A 174 17.82 -17.37 10.83
CA THR A 174 19.06 -17.00 11.52
C THR A 174 19.77 -15.82 10.84
N ASN A 175 19.05 -15.06 10.01
CA ASN A 175 19.62 -13.92 9.31
C ASN A 175 19.64 -12.67 10.19
N TYR A 176 20.72 -11.91 10.06
CA TYR A 176 20.93 -10.66 10.77
C TYR A 176 21.38 -9.57 9.79
N ARG A 177 20.99 -8.32 10.07
CA ARG A 177 21.44 -7.13 9.34
C ARG A 177 21.81 -6.01 10.31
N PRO A 178 22.74 -5.11 9.92
CA PRO A 178 22.98 -3.90 10.68
C PRO A 178 21.80 -2.93 10.55
N ASP A 179 21.36 -2.35 11.67
CA ASP A 179 20.36 -1.29 11.71
C ASP A 179 21.03 0.09 11.59
N PRO A 180 20.83 0.81 10.47
CA PRO A 180 21.43 2.12 10.27
C PRO A 180 20.83 3.23 11.14
N MET A 181 19.62 3.04 11.69
CA MET A 181 18.95 4.04 12.54
C MET A 181 19.51 4.07 13.95
N THR A 182 20.04 2.95 14.43
CA THR A 182 20.52 2.81 15.81
C THR A 182 21.98 2.41 15.94
N GLY A 183 22.58 1.94 14.84
CA GLY A 183 23.95 1.43 14.82
C GLY A 183 24.09 0.01 15.38
N ALA A 184 22.99 -0.70 15.65
CA ALA A 184 23.05 -2.09 16.10
C ALA A 184 23.55 -3.00 14.94
N GLU A 185 24.67 -3.70 15.14
CA GLU A 185 25.31 -4.47 14.05
C GLU A 185 24.59 -5.80 13.71
N LYS A 186 23.76 -6.32 14.62
CA LYS A 186 23.09 -7.61 14.47
C LYS A 186 21.64 -7.54 14.90
N VAL A 187 20.77 -7.14 13.97
CA VAL A 187 19.32 -7.22 14.13
C VAL A 187 18.79 -8.40 13.36
N LYS A 188 18.01 -9.26 14.02
CA LYS A 188 17.42 -10.43 13.36
C LYS A 188 16.38 -10.00 12.34
N VAL A 189 16.40 -10.63 11.18
CA VAL A 189 15.56 -10.29 10.02
C VAL A 189 14.80 -11.54 9.60
N LEU A 190 13.51 -11.38 9.27
CA LEU A 190 12.75 -12.42 8.60
C LEU A 190 12.82 -12.17 7.08
N ASP A 191 13.60 -12.99 6.36
CA ASP A 191 13.70 -12.91 4.91
C ASP A 191 12.71 -13.91 4.27
N LEU A 192 11.81 -13.39 3.43
CA LEU A 192 10.75 -14.13 2.76
C LEU A 192 10.83 -13.92 1.25
N ASP A 193 10.59 -14.97 0.49
CA ASP A 193 10.31 -14.86 -0.95
C ASP A 193 8.81 -14.78 -1.17
N VAL A 194 8.38 -13.82 -1.98
CA VAL A 194 6.97 -13.50 -2.20
C VAL A 194 6.67 -13.47 -3.70
N ALA A 195 5.78 -14.35 -4.13
CA ALA A 195 5.24 -14.40 -5.49
C ALA A 195 4.04 -13.45 -5.61
N LEU A 196 4.18 -12.38 -6.40
CA LEU A 196 3.07 -11.48 -6.71
C LEU A 196 2.65 -11.62 -8.18
N ALA A 197 1.35 -11.52 -8.45
CA ALA A 197 0.86 -11.50 -9.82
C ALA A 197 1.37 -10.24 -10.53
N LYS A 198 1.86 -10.39 -11.76
CA LYS A 198 2.41 -9.27 -12.52
C LYS A 198 1.37 -8.16 -12.70
N ASP A 199 0.15 -8.52 -13.06
CA ASP A 199 -0.95 -7.59 -13.30
C ASP A 199 -1.30 -6.79 -12.03
N LEU A 200 -1.34 -7.45 -10.87
CA LEU A 200 -1.46 -6.79 -9.55
C LEU A 200 -0.36 -5.74 -9.36
N THR A 201 0.92 -6.12 -9.51
CA THR A 201 2.05 -5.21 -9.25
C THR A 201 2.06 -4.02 -10.20
N CYS A 202 1.73 -4.24 -11.47
CA CYS A 202 1.62 -3.20 -12.48
C CYS A 202 0.45 -2.27 -12.16
N ALA A 203 -0.72 -2.79 -11.82
CA ALA A 203 -1.89 -1.98 -11.50
C ALA A 203 -1.69 -1.14 -10.24
N ILE A 204 -1.09 -1.69 -9.18
CA ILE A 204 -0.74 -0.93 -7.98
C ILE A 204 0.22 0.20 -8.35
N PHE A 205 1.30 -0.11 -9.08
CA PHE A 205 2.26 0.90 -9.52
C PHE A 205 1.61 1.98 -10.37
N ASP A 206 0.78 1.61 -11.35
CA ASP A 206 0.10 2.56 -12.22
C ASP A 206 -0.85 3.49 -11.46
N SER A 207 -1.47 3.00 -10.39
CA SER A 207 -2.30 3.84 -9.50
C SER A 207 -1.48 4.85 -8.69
N CYS A 208 -0.19 4.58 -8.47
CA CYS A 208 0.67 5.32 -7.55
C CYS A 208 1.77 6.15 -8.22
N LYS A 209 2.23 5.80 -9.43
CA LYS A 209 3.48 6.31 -10.04
C LYS A 209 3.54 7.82 -10.25
N ASN A 210 2.38 8.48 -10.35
CA ASN A 210 2.28 9.92 -10.52
C ASN A 210 1.98 10.66 -9.19
N THR A 211 1.82 9.94 -8.08
CA THR A 211 1.75 10.60 -6.76
C THR A 211 3.08 11.28 -6.47
N ALA A 212 3.06 12.42 -5.79
CA ALA A 212 4.26 13.22 -5.55
C ALA A 212 5.42 12.44 -4.93
N MET A 213 5.10 11.52 -4.02
CA MET A 213 6.09 10.68 -3.35
C MET A 213 6.73 9.67 -4.31
N ALA A 214 5.92 9.01 -5.14
CA ALA A 214 6.42 8.05 -6.12
C ALA A 214 7.17 8.71 -7.27
N SER A 215 6.74 9.89 -7.72
CA SER A 215 7.36 10.58 -8.85
C SER A 215 8.72 11.20 -8.51
N MET A 216 8.95 11.57 -7.24
CA MET A 216 10.21 12.17 -6.80
C MET A 216 11.29 11.12 -6.48
N ALA A 217 10.91 9.94 -6.00
CA ALA A 217 11.87 8.91 -5.60
C ALA A 217 12.40 8.13 -6.81
N ALA A 218 13.69 8.27 -7.12
CA ALA A 218 14.33 7.54 -8.22
C ALA A 218 14.22 6.01 -8.08
N ALA A 219 14.21 5.50 -6.84
CA ALA A 219 14.03 4.08 -6.53
C ALA A 219 12.64 3.54 -6.90
N MET A 220 11.63 4.41 -7.04
CA MET A 220 10.24 4.02 -7.30
C MET A 220 9.85 4.06 -8.78
N LYS A 221 10.79 4.25 -9.72
CA LYS A 221 10.47 4.45 -11.16
C LYS A 221 9.95 3.20 -11.90
N SER A 222 9.90 2.04 -11.26
CA SER A 222 9.36 0.81 -11.82
C SER A 222 8.45 0.12 -10.80
N SER A 223 7.56 -0.78 -11.24
CA SER A 223 6.67 -1.52 -10.33
C SER A 223 7.47 -2.29 -9.27
N LEU A 224 8.52 -3.00 -9.68
CA LEU A 224 9.40 -3.72 -8.77
C LEU A 224 10.19 -2.77 -7.85
N GLY A 225 10.72 -1.66 -8.38
CA GLY A 225 11.44 -0.67 -7.58
C GLY A 225 10.54 -0.01 -6.53
N PHE A 226 9.31 0.32 -6.91
CA PHE A 226 8.29 0.85 -6.03
C PHE A 226 7.96 -0.12 -4.90
N LEU A 227 7.68 -1.39 -5.20
CA LEU A 227 7.39 -2.40 -4.19
C LEU A 227 8.60 -2.70 -3.31
N ASN A 228 9.81 -2.78 -3.88
CA ASN A 228 11.04 -2.91 -3.11
C ASN A 228 11.23 -1.73 -2.14
N TYR A 229 10.88 -0.51 -2.55
CA TYR A 229 10.92 0.64 -1.63
C TYR A 229 9.94 0.47 -0.47
N GLN A 230 8.70 0.03 -0.74
CA GLN A 230 7.73 -0.23 0.33
C GLN A 230 8.28 -1.26 1.34
N MET A 231 9.10 -2.21 0.87
CA MET A 231 9.67 -3.29 1.69
C MET A 231 11.01 -2.95 2.35
N GLN A 232 11.77 -1.97 1.84
CA GLN A 232 13.10 -1.60 2.37
C GLN A 232 13.06 -1.11 3.82
N VAL A 233 11.89 -0.68 4.29
CA VAL A 233 11.61 -0.22 5.66
C VAL A 233 10.36 -0.87 6.23
N GLY A 234 9.93 -2.02 5.66
CA GLY A 234 8.70 -2.72 6.00
C GLY A 234 8.72 -3.31 7.41
N ALA A 235 8.66 -2.45 8.42
CA ALA A 235 8.48 -2.84 9.80
C ALA A 235 6.99 -3.01 10.07
N VAL A 236 6.54 -4.26 10.11
CA VAL A 236 5.27 -4.59 10.77
C VAL A 236 5.53 -4.43 12.28
N GLY A 237 5.50 -3.19 12.78
CA GLY A 237 5.65 -2.92 14.22
C GLY A 237 7.00 -2.34 14.66
N HIS A 238 7.51 -1.34 13.93
CA HIS A 238 8.55 -0.43 14.42
C HIS A 238 9.82 -1.07 15.03
N GLY A 239 10.28 -2.20 14.48
CA GLY A 239 11.56 -2.83 14.89
C GLY A 239 11.97 -4.05 14.07
N GLU A 240 11.20 -4.42 13.04
CA GLU A 240 11.26 -5.73 12.44
C GLU A 240 11.58 -5.63 10.95
N TYR A 241 12.71 -6.18 10.53
CA TYR A 241 13.02 -6.24 9.12
C TYR A 241 12.34 -7.47 8.53
N ILE A 242 11.26 -7.26 7.77
CA ILE A 242 10.80 -8.25 6.81
C ILE A 242 11.35 -7.85 5.45
N THR A 243 12.25 -8.66 4.90
CA THR A 243 12.64 -8.48 3.50
C THR A 243 11.78 -9.39 2.65
N MET A 244 11.00 -8.83 1.75
CA MET A 244 10.24 -9.60 0.76
C MET A 244 10.93 -9.50 -0.60
N GLN A 245 11.28 -10.65 -1.19
CA GLN A 245 11.83 -10.72 -2.54
C GLN A 245 10.75 -11.08 -3.56
N PHE A 246 10.51 -10.20 -4.53
CA PHE A 246 9.52 -10.41 -5.59
C PHE A 246 10.09 -11.15 -6.81
N ASN A 247 10.83 -12.23 -6.58
CA ASN A 247 11.46 -13.04 -7.64
C ASN A 247 10.96 -14.49 -7.69
N ALA A 248 10.10 -14.90 -6.75
CA ALA A 248 9.64 -16.28 -6.68
C ALA A 248 8.51 -16.56 -7.68
N SER A 249 8.77 -17.49 -8.60
CA SER A 249 7.72 -18.17 -9.34
C SER A 249 7.23 -19.35 -8.50
N LYS A 250 6.23 -19.13 -7.67
CA LYS A 250 5.38 -20.22 -7.17
C LYS A 250 4.32 -20.54 -8.22
N ASP A 251 3.72 -21.74 -8.15
CA ASP A 251 2.59 -22.12 -9.01
C ASP A 251 1.39 -21.18 -8.84
N LYS A 252 1.32 -20.48 -7.71
CA LYS A 252 0.33 -19.46 -7.40
C LYS A 252 1.02 -18.18 -6.94
N SER A 253 0.47 -17.06 -7.35
CA SER A 253 0.92 -15.74 -6.89
C SER A 253 -0.20 -15.05 -6.12
N PHE A 254 0.16 -14.17 -5.21
CA PHE A 254 -0.84 -13.29 -4.59
C PHE A 254 -1.41 -12.36 -5.66
N ASP A 255 -2.73 -12.36 -5.74
CA ASP A 255 -3.50 -11.56 -6.67
C ASP A 255 -4.76 -11.04 -5.98
N ARG A 256 -5.16 -9.82 -6.32
CA ARG A 256 -6.32 -9.13 -5.77
C ARG A 256 -6.71 -7.97 -6.68
N ASP A 257 -8.00 -7.65 -6.71
CA ASP A 257 -8.49 -6.50 -7.46
C ASP A 257 -7.86 -5.19 -6.96
N VAL A 258 -7.51 -4.33 -7.91
CA VAL A 258 -6.84 -3.05 -7.69
C VAL A 258 -7.76 -1.94 -8.16
N LEU A 259 -8.00 -0.97 -7.27
CA LEU A 259 -8.79 0.22 -7.60
C LEU A 259 -8.06 1.05 -8.66
N LYS A 260 -8.72 1.28 -9.80
CA LYS A 260 -8.19 2.14 -10.85
C LYS A 260 -8.21 3.59 -10.38
N CYS A 261 -7.11 4.31 -10.53
CA CYS A 261 -7.04 5.70 -10.05
C CYS A 261 -7.98 6.67 -10.80
N SER A 262 -8.39 6.34 -12.02
CA SER A 262 -9.29 7.18 -12.84
C SER A 262 -10.77 7.04 -12.48
N ASN A 263 -11.20 5.84 -12.04
CA ASN A 263 -12.55 5.60 -11.58
C ASN A 263 -12.55 4.36 -10.68
N TYR A 264 -12.87 4.57 -9.41
CA TYR A 264 -12.98 3.53 -8.39
C TYR A 264 -14.36 3.57 -7.73
N SER A 265 -15.41 3.80 -8.52
CA SER A 265 -16.80 3.86 -8.01
C SER A 265 -17.28 2.55 -7.39
N GLU A 266 -16.67 1.42 -7.78
CA GLU A 266 -16.90 0.09 -7.20
C GLU A 266 -16.65 0.02 -5.68
N VAL A 267 -15.90 0.98 -5.11
CA VAL A 267 -15.73 1.07 -3.65
C VAL A 267 -17.05 1.35 -2.93
N ALA A 268 -18.08 1.86 -3.60
CA ALA A 268 -19.38 2.06 -2.98
C ALA A 268 -20.00 0.74 -2.48
N GLU A 269 -19.77 -0.36 -3.20
CA GLU A 269 -20.27 -1.69 -2.86
C GLU A 269 -19.27 -2.47 -1.98
N THR A 270 -17.97 -2.26 -2.22
CA THR A 270 -16.89 -3.03 -1.56
C THR A 270 -16.27 -2.32 -0.36
N ARG A 271 -16.77 -1.14 0.05
CA ARG A 271 -16.18 -0.33 1.14
C ARG A 271 -15.91 -1.12 2.41
N ALA A 272 -16.84 -1.99 2.81
CA ALA A 272 -16.73 -2.75 4.05
C ALA A 272 -15.55 -3.75 4.06
N THR A 273 -15.06 -4.17 2.88
CA THR A 273 -13.93 -5.10 2.75
C THR A 273 -12.60 -4.39 2.57
N LEU A 274 -12.62 -3.06 2.35
CA LEU A 274 -11.42 -2.23 2.30
C LEU A 274 -10.79 -2.09 3.69
N PRO A 275 -9.50 -1.77 3.76
CA PRO A 275 -8.83 -1.57 5.03
C PRO A 275 -9.49 -0.46 5.84
N ALA A 276 -9.60 -0.61 7.16
CA ALA A 276 -10.36 0.34 7.99
C ALA A 276 -9.89 1.80 7.79
N GLN A 277 -8.58 2.01 7.68
CA GLN A 277 -8.02 3.32 7.36
C GLN A 277 -8.40 3.82 5.96
N ALA A 278 -8.44 2.93 4.95
CA ALA A 278 -8.85 3.26 3.59
C ALA A 278 -10.31 3.72 3.52
N GLN A 279 -11.19 3.14 4.35
CA GLN A 279 -12.61 3.51 4.42
C GLN A 279 -12.82 4.95 4.89
N LEU A 280 -11.82 5.58 5.51
CA LEU A 280 -11.87 6.95 6.02
C LEU A 280 -11.25 7.98 5.08
N LEU A 281 -10.61 7.54 3.99
CA LEU A 281 -10.04 8.44 2.99
C LEU A 281 -11.16 9.28 2.36
N GLU A 282 -10.91 10.58 2.16
CA GLU A 282 -11.93 11.57 1.81
C GLU A 282 -12.78 11.13 0.61
N SER A 283 -12.12 10.71 -0.47
CA SER A 283 -12.80 10.34 -1.69
C SER A 283 -13.55 9.01 -1.57
N ILE A 284 -12.98 8.03 -0.84
CA ILE A 284 -13.60 6.73 -0.59
C ILE A 284 -14.79 6.88 0.35
N ALA A 285 -14.68 7.76 1.34
CA ALA A 285 -15.70 8.00 2.33
C ALA A 285 -16.90 8.79 1.78
N SER A 286 -16.67 9.62 0.76
CA SER A 286 -17.70 10.41 0.09
C SER A 286 -18.82 9.54 -0.48
N LYS A 287 -20.03 10.07 -0.49
CA LYS A 287 -21.18 9.45 -1.17
C LYS A 287 -21.27 9.83 -2.66
N SER A 288 -20.52 10.83 -3.08
CA SER A 288 -20.49 11.26 -4.48
C SER A 288 -19.69 10.28 -5.33
N THR A 289 -20.22 9.92 -6.50
CA THR A 289 -19.48 9.18 -7.52
C THR A 289 -18.39 10.03 -8.17
N ASP A 290 -18.59 11.34 -8.23
CA ASP A 290 -17.65 12.27 -8.88
C ASP A 290 -16.34 12.42 -8.09
N ASP A 291 -16.40 12.11 -6.79
CA ASP A 291 -15.21 12.07 -5.93
C ASP A 291 -14.40 10.79 -6.14
N LYS A 292 -14.93 9.75 -6.80
CA LYS A 292 -14.29 8.42 -6.98
C LYS A 292 -13.23 8.40 -8.08
N GLN A 293 -12.42 9.45 -8.15
CA GLN A 293 -11.31 9.60 -9.07
C GLN A 293 -10.17 10.34 -8.38
N CYS A 294 -8.93 10.01 -8.74
CA CYS A 294 -7.77 10.71 -8.22
C CYS A 294 -7.51 11.99 -9.04
N PRO A 295 -6.92 13.04 -8.44
CA PRO A 295 -6.55 14.23 -9.19
C PRO A 295 -5.65 13.89 -10.38
N CYS A 296 -5.81 14.62 -11.50
CA CYS A 296 -5.02 14.43 -12.72
C CYS A 296 -3.50 14.45 -12.45
N GLY A 297 -3.02 15.35 -11.58
CA GLY A 297 -1.60 15.39 -11.19
C GLY A 297 -1.09 14.11 -10.50
N ALA A 298 -1.96 13.36 -9.84
CA ALA A 298 -1.63 12.10 -9.15
C ALA A 298 -2.01 10.84 -9.96
N CYS A 299 -2.82 10.99 -11.01
CA CYS A 299 -3.27 9.92 -11.88
C CYS A 299 -3.49 10.43 -13.31
N ARG A 300 -2.56 10.09 -14.22
CA ARG A 300 -2.67 10.48 -15.63
C ARG A 300 -3.94 9.99 -16.30
N ALA A 301 -4.39 8.77 -15.97
CA ALA A 301 -5.61 8.21 -16.54
C ALA A 301 -6.87 9.05 -16.22
N THR A 302 -6.87 9.84 -15.14
CA THR A 302 -7.93 10.81 -14.88
C THR A 302 -7.86 12.00 -15.86
N CYS A 303 -6.65 12.48 -16.20
CA CYS A 303 -6.48 13.56 -17.18
C CYS A 303 -7.03 13.16 -18.55
N ASP A 304 -6.73 11.94 -18.99
CA ASP A 304 -7.15 11.42 -20.30
C ASP A 304 -8.68 11.19 -20.36
N ALA A 305 -9.33 11.02 -19.20
CA ALA A 305 -10.77 10.87 -19.08
C ALA A 305 -11.54 12.22 -19.05
N HIS A 306 -10.90 13.32 -18.65
CA HIS A 306 -11.54 14.64 -18.56
C HIS A 306 -11.57 15.36 -19.92
N THR A 307 -12.76 15.42 -20.52
CA THR A 307 -13.05 16.14 -21.77
C THR A 307 -13.73 17.47 -21.48
N SER A 308 -13.00 18.46 -20.98
CA SER A 308 -13.53 19.83 -20.86
C SER A 308 -13.15 20.67 -22.08
N GLY A 309 -14.11 20.94 -22.96
CA GLY A 309 -14.04 22.05 -23.93
C GLY A 309 -13.02 21.93 -25.06
N GLY A 310 -12.86 20.75 -25.67
CA GLY A 310 -12.10 20.59 -26.93
C GLY A 310 -10.57 20.74 -26.82
N SER A 311 -10.03 20.93 -25.61
CA SER A 311 -8.59 20.96 -25.35
C SER A 311 -8.21 19.75 -24.49
N HIS A 312 -7.35 18.89 -25.03
CA HIS A 312 -6.76 17.77 -24.31
C HIS A 312 -5.61 18.29 -23.45
N ILE A 313 -5.62 18.02 -22.15
CA ILE A 313 -4.40 18.16 -21.35
C ILE A 313 -3.59 16.88 -21.61
N HIS A 314 -2.83 16.85 -22.70
CA HIS A 314 -1.86 15.79 -22.92
C HIS A 314 -0.65 16.03 -22.02
N VAL A 315 -0.51 15.18 -21.00
CA VAL A 315 0.75 15.04 -20.29
C VAL A 315 1.72 14.37 -21.26
N VAL A 316 2.72 15.13 -21.72
CA VAL A 316 3.75 14.63 -22.65
C VAL A 316 4.82 13.90 -21.83
N ASP A 317 5.16 12.68 -22.23
CA ASP A 317 6.14 11.82 -21.53
C ASP A 317 7.57 12.38 -21.59
N ASP A 318 7.86 13.22 -22.58
CA ASP A 318 9.16 13.84 -22.73
C ASP A 318 9.21 15.18 -21.97
N PRO A 319 10.25 15.44 -21.15
CA PRO A 319 10.49 16.78 -20.65
C PRO A 319 10.55 17.71 -21.86
N ILE A 320 9.96 18.90 -21.72
CA ILE A 320 10.00 19.96 -22.72
C ILE A 320 11.44 20.03 -23.26
N SER A 321 11.66 19.63 -24.52
CA SER A 321 13.00 19.60 -25.11
C SER A 321 13.67 20.96 -24.88
N VAL A 322 14.98 20.99 -24.65
CA VAL A 322 15.73 22.26 -24.47
C VAL A 322 15.55 23.20 -25.67
N PHE A 323 15.12 22.65 -26.82
CA PHE A 323 14.81 23.40 -28.03
C PHE A 323 13.33 23.78 -28.20
N SER A 324 12.45 23.32 -27.32
CA SER A 324 11.06 23.76 -27.27
C SER A 324 11.02 25.19 -26.73
N GLY A 325 10.83 26.15 -27.64
CA GLY A 325 11.01 27.59 -27.40
C GLY A 325 12.19 28.21 -28.14
N PHE A 326 13.12 27.40 -28.67
CA PHE A 326 14.24 27.86 -29.49
C PHE A 326 13.82 27.97 -30.97
N SER A 327 13.39 29.17 -31.37
CA SER A 327 13.11 29.44 -32.79
C SER A 327 14.41 29.58 -33.57
N THR A 328 14.83 28.49 -34.22
CA THR A 328 16.03 28.45 -35.09
C THR A 328 16.00 29.55 -36.16
N LYS A 329 14.81 29.90 -36.66
CA LYS A 329 14.62 30.99 -37.62
C LYS A 329 14.95 32.36 -37.03
N LEU A 330 14.51 32.62 -35.79
CA LEU A 330 14.72 33.90 -35.13
C LEU A 330 16.20 34.07 -34.75
N VAL A 331 16.84 33.00 -34.28
CA VAL A 331 18.27 32.98 -33.96
C VAL A 331 19.11 33.15 -35.23
N ALA A 332 18.79 32.41 -36.30
CA ALA A 332 19.50 32.56 -37.58
C ALA A 332 19.34 33.97 -38.17
N ALA A 333 18.16 34.58 -38.05
CA ALA A 333 17.94 35.95 -38.51
C ALA A 333 18.76 36.96 -37.69
N ALA A 334 18.78 36.85 -36.36
CA ALA A 334 19.52 37.75 -35.49
C ALA A 334 21.04 37.66 -35.72
N TYR A 335 21.59 36.45 -35.77
CA TYR A 335 23.02 36.24 -36.03
C TYR A 335 23.39 36.58 -37.48
N GLY A 336 22.51 36.30 -38.44
CA GLY A 336 22.70 36.71 -39.84
C GLY A 336 22.79 38.23 -39.98
N LEU A 337 21.90 38.98 -39.31
CA LEU A 337 21.95 40.44 -39.26
C LEU A 337 23.23 40.97 -38.61
N LEU A 338 23.68 40.36 -37.52
CA LEU A 338 24.94 40.73 -36.86
C LEU A 338 26.14 40.53 -37.77
N VAL A 339 26.19 39.42 -38.52
CA VAL A 339 27.27 39.16 -39.48
C VAL A 339 27.26 40.18 -40.62
N ILE A 340 26.09 40.48 -41.18
CA ILE A 340 25.95 41.50 -42.23
C ILE A 340 26.41 42.86 -41.72
N LEU A 341 25.96 43.28 -40.53
CA LEU A 341 26.35 44.55 -39.92
C LEU A 341 27.85 44.61 -39.63
N ALA A 342 28.45 43.53 -39.13
CA ALA A 342 29.89 43.46 -38.90
C ALA A 342 30.69 43.56 -40.20
N PHE A 343 30.21 42.91 -41.28
CA PHE A 343 30.85 42.99 -42.59
C PHE A 343 30.72 44.37 -43.21
N SER A 344 29.54 44.99 -43.13
CA SER A 344 29.30 46.37 -43.59
C SER A 344 30.14 47.37 -42.81
N TRP A 345 30.27 47.20 -41.49
CA TRP A 345 31.12 48.05 -40.65
C TRP A 345 32.62 47.89 -40.99
N SER A 346 33.09 46.66 -41.16
CA SER A 346 34.45 46.35 -41.60
C SER A 346 34.79 46.99 -42.94
N LYS A 347 33.86 46.90 -43.90
CA LYS A 347 34.03 47.47 -45.24
C LYS A 347 34.01 49.00 -45.23
N TRP A 348 33.22 49.62 -44.35
CA TRP A 348 33.18 51.07 -44.16
C TRP A 348 34.44 51.62 -43.47
N LYS A 349 35.06 50.84 -42.57
CA LYS A 349 36.31 51.21 -41.90
C LYS A 349 37.55 51.09 -42.79
N ASN A 350 37.47 50.29 -43.86
CA ASN A 350 38.56 50.06 -44.83
C ASN A 350 38.42 50.91 -46.11
N GLN A 351 37.51 51.88 -46.14
CA GLN A 351 37.46 52.97 -47.11
C GLN A 351 37.97 54.26 -46.47
#